data_AF-A0A2Z2P7R9-F1
#
_entry.id   AF-A0A2Z2P7R9-F1
#
_cell.length_a   1.000
_cell.length_b   1.000
_cell.length_c   1.000
_cell.angle_alpha   90.00
_cell.angle_beta   90.00
_cell.angle_gamma   90.00
#
_symmetry.space_group_name_H-M   'P 1'
#
loop_
_entity.id
_entity.type
_entity.pdbx_description
1 polymer ?
#
loop_
_entity_poly.entity_id
_entity_poly.type
_entity_poly.pdbx_seq_one_letter_code
_entity_poly.pdbx_strand_id
1 'polypeptide(L)'
;MALSIAVLLAGVLYYGLYRQHALPPMLEWLSVWMPHDTPLIAHGLLGQSVPSLTHAFATVLLLHALLPATLSTRLWLRLTVVGCLFLFEGALGTPDTADVMAIVLGALMAELLAWRLGLFVYARQRTSRWALAGLVSLSGLLAAGTSPLRDSYGECAAFDVNGECEEYKKPATPIYMSYAELREAVRLESARAPDQLGRVYLYGDYIFLNERNKGIHVIDNGNPEAPLNVGFINIPGNTELAIRDNYLYADSFVDLITLDLNDPANVQLISRQEDIFPYDEFQSIPYNISFRFQTVDRQRGVIVGYRLRDN
;
A
#
# COMPACT_ATOMS: atom_id res chain seq x y z
N MET A 1 36.58 16.59 6.19
CA MET A 1 36.91 15.18 5.86
C MET A 1 36.31 14.22 6.87
N ALA A 2 36.72 14.23 8.15
CA ALA A 2 36.16 13.33 9.18
C ALA A 2 34.62 13.40 9.30
N LEU A 3 34.04 14.61 9.29
CA LEU A 3 32.59 14.82 9.32
C LEU A 3 31.88 14.17 8.11
N SER A 4 32.41 14.36 6.91
CA SER A 4 31.80 13.81 5.70
C SER A 4 31.88 12.28 5.66
N ILE A 5 33.00 11.71 6.13
CA ILE A 5 33.16 10.25 6.25
C ILE A 5 32.17 9.72 7.29
N ALA A 6 32.02 10.39 8.43
CA ALA A 6 31.04 10.01 9.44
C ALA A 6 29.59 10.03 8.90
N VAL A 7 29.24 11.04 8.08
CA VAL A 7 27.91 11.11 7.46
C VAL A 7 27.71 10.01 6.40
N LEU A 8 28.74 9.69 5.59
CA LEU A 8 28.66 8.56 4.66
C LEU A 8 28.48 7.22 5.40
N LEU A 9 29.23 7.01 6.48
CA LEU A 9 29.10 5.80 7.30
C LEU A 9 27.74 5.74 7.99
N ALA A 10 27.17 6.87 8.41
CA ALA A 10 25.82 6.93 8.96
C ALA A 10 24.75 6.58 7.91
N GLY A 11 24.92 7.02 6.65
CA GLY A 11 24.05 6.61 5.53
C GLY A 11 24.12 5.11 5.26
N VAL A 12 25.33 4.54 5.25
CA VAL A 12 25.52 3.08 5.11
C VAL A 12 24.93 2.30 6.29
N LEU A 13 25.12 2.79 7.52
CA LEU A 13 24.55 2.18 8.71
C LEU A 13 23.01 2.23 8.69
N TYR A 14 22.44 3.33 8.18
CA TYR A 14 21.00 3.47 7.99
C TYR A 14 20.44 2.37 7.07
N TYR A 15 21.13 2.06 5.96
CA TYR A 15 20.76 0.94 5.09
C TYR A 15 20.75 -0.40 5.81
N GLY A 16 21.79 -0.68 6.62
CA GLY A 16 21.89 -1.93 7.36
C GLY A 16 20.84 -2.09 8.46
N LEU A 17 20.52 -1.00 9.16
CA LEU A 17 19.61 -1.03 10.32
C LEU A 17 18.13 -0.99 9.93
N TYR A 18 17.77 -0.22 8.89
CA TYR A 18 16.37 0.15 8.66
C TYR A 18 15.80 -0.37 7.34
N ARG A 19 16.60 -1.07 6.53
CA ARG A 19 16.16 -1.52 5.21
C ARG A 19 16.45 -3.00 5.04
N GLN A 20 15.49 -3.80 5.50
CA GLN A 20 15.45 -5.24 5.21
C GLN A 20 15.55 -5.42 3.68
N HIS A 21 16.60 -6.12 3.23
CA HIS A 21 16.88 -6.46 1.83
C HIS A 21 17.44 -5.35 0.89
N ALA A 22 17.95 -4.23 1.41
CA ALA A 22 18.62 -3.23 0.56
C ALA A 22 20.14 -3.38 0.44
N LEU A 23 20.73 -4.31 1.19
CA LEU A 23 22.16 -4.59 1.08
C LEU A 23 22.40 -5.41 -0.20
N PRO A 24 23.42 -5.05 -1.01
CA PRO A 24 23.83 -5.91 -2.12
C PRO A 24 24.16 -7.32 -1.58
N PRO A 25 24.02 -8.39 -2.39
CA PRO A 25 24.18 -9.78 -1.93
C PRO A 25 25.48 -10.06 -1.16
N MET A 26 26.55 -9.32 -1.48
CA MET A 26 27.85 -9.42 -0.80
C MET A 26 27.88 -8.86 0.64
N LEU A 27 26.87 -8.09 1.03
CA LEU A 27 26.75 -7.42 2.33
C LEU A 27 25.55 -7.93 3.16
N GLU A 28 24.75 -8.87 2.65
CA GLU A 28 23.58 -9.41 3.36
C GLU A 28 23.91 -9.98 4.76
N TRP A 29 25.12 -10.49 4.97
CA TRP A 29 25.56 -10.99 6.28
C TRP A 29 25.47 -9.96 7.41
N LEU A 30 25.44 -8.66 7.11
CA LEU A 30 25.28 -7.59 8.09
C LEU A 30 23.87 -7.55 8.68
N SER A 31 22.83 -8.00 7.96
CA SER A 31 21.45 -7.99 8.47
C SER A 31 21.22 -9.01 9.59
N VAL A 32 22.06 -10.06 9.67
CA VAL A 32 22.00 -11.10 10.71
C VAL A 32 22.28 -10.56 12.11
N TRP A 33 22.99 -9.44 12.21
CA TRP A 33 23.43 -8.85 13.49
C TRP A 33 22.57 -7.68 13.96
N MET A 34 21.50 -7.32 13.22
CA MET A 34 20.72 -6.11 13.48
C MET A 34 19.28 -6.45 13.90
N PRO A 35 18.77 -5.87 15.00
CA PRO A 35 17.43 -6.16 15.51
C PRO A 35 16.35 -5.66 14.54
N HIS A 36 15.39 -6.52 14.24
CA HIS A 36 14.30 -6.26 13.28
C HIS A 36 13.30 -5.18 13.74
N ASP A 37 13.29 -4.84 15.05
CA ASP A 37 12.32 -3.94 15.66
C ASP A 37 13.01 -2.72 16.28
N THR A 38 13.28 -1.67 15.49
CA THR A 38 13.68 -0.36 16.03
C THR A 38 12.70 0.74 15.58
N PRO A 39 12.03 1.44 16.51
CA PRO A 39 10.86 2.27 16.20
C PRO A 39 11.20 3.73 15.84
N LEU A 40 12.47 4.03 15.55
CA LEU A 40 12.97 5.41 15.63
C LEU A 40 12.80 6.26 14.37
N ILE A 41 12.43 5.69 13.22
CA ILE A 41 12.07 6.46 12.03
C ILE A 41 10.83 5.81 11.40
N ALA A 42 9.68 6.46 11.61
CA ALA A 42 8.40 6.05 11.06
C ALA A 42 8.49 5.79 9.55
N HIS A 43 7.69 4.85 9.06
CA HIS A 43 7.51 4.49 7.64
C HIS A 43 6.87 5.63 6.79
N GLY A 44 7.24 6.89 7.05
CA GLY A 44 6.76 8.08 6.35
C GLY A 44 7.75 8.58 5.29
N LEU A 45 7.29 9.54 4.48
CA LEU A 45 8.02 10.23 3.40
C LEU A 45 9.45 10.66 3.76
N LEU A 46 9.67 11.01 5.04
CA LEU A 46 10.97 11.49 5.53
C LEU A 46 11.99 10.38 5.76
N GLY A 47 11.56 9.14 6.03
CA GLY A 47 12.46 8.01 6.25
C GLY A 47 13.09 7.51 4.93
N GLN A 48 12.31 7.47 3.85
CA GLN A 48 12.80 6.95 2.57
C GLN A 48 13.87 7.85 1.92
N SER A 49 13.83 9.16 2.21
CA SER A 49 14.69 10.17 1.59
C SER A 49 15.94 10.55 2.42
N VAL A 50 16.12 9.98 3.62
CA VAL A 50 17.32 10.18 4.46
C VAL A 50 18.62 9.80 3.74
N PRO A 51 18.69 8.67 3.00
CA PRO A 51 19.91 8.33 2.27
C PRO A 51 20.27 9.36 1.21
N SER A 52 19.31 9.79 0.39
CA SER A 52 19.53 10.77 -0.67
C SER A 52 20.00 12.11 -0.07
N LEU A 53 19.44 12.52 1.08
CA LEU A 53 19.88 13.70 1.83
C LEU A 53 21.32 13.56 2.36
N THR A 54 21.61 12.45 3.04
CA THR A 54 22.92 12.24 3.71
C THR A 54 24.05 12.06 2.70
N HIS A 55 23.82 11.31 1.62
CA HIS A 55 24.78 11.11 0.54
C HIS A 55 24.98 12.38 -0.28
N ALA A 56 23.93 13.14 -0.61
CA ALA A 56 24.09 14.43 -1.27
C ALA A 56 24.90 15.41 -0.41
N PHE A 57 24.54 15.54 0.87
CA PHE A 57 25.26 16.42 1.81
C PHE A 57 26.73 16.03 1.93
N ALA A 58 27.03 14.76 2.17
CA ALA A 58 28.39 14.30 2.41
C ALA A 58 29.27 14.44 1.16
N THR A 59 28.73 14.10 -0.01
CA THR A 59 29.48 14.14 -1.27
C THR A 59 29.79 15.58 -1.67
N VAL A 60 28.81 16.50 -1.56
CA VAL A 60 29.04 17.92 -1.85
C VAL A 60 30.02 18.52 -0.85
N LEU A 61 29.93 18.18 0.44
CA LEU A 61 30.87 18.65 1.46
C LEU A 61 32.31 18.13 1.23
N LEU A 62 32.47 16.90 0.71
CA LEU A 62 33.78 16.36 0.34
C LEU A 62 34.41 17.12 -0.84
N LEU A 63 33.61 17.54 -1.83
CA LEU A 63 34.11 18.35 -2.94
C LEU A 63 34.74 19.65 -2.43
N HIS A 64 34.12 20.30 -1.44
CA HIS A 64 34.67 21.51 -0.81
C HIS A 64 35.99 21.23 -0.08
N ALA A 65 36.10 20.09 0.60
CA ALA A 65 37.29 19.76 1.38
C ALA A 65 38.48 19.28 0.54
N LEU A 66 38.24 18.69 -0.63
CA LEU A 66 39.25 17.94 -1.38
C LEU A 66 39.73 18.64 -2.67
N LEU A 67 38.95 19.54 -3.27
CA LEU A 67 39.25 20.08 -4.59
C LEU A 67 39.76 21.54 -4.57
N PRO A 68 41.04 21.78 -4.89
CA PRO A 68 41.50 23.11 -5.28
C PRO A 68 40.94 23.43 -6.66
N ALA A 69 40.04 24.40 -6.72
CA ALA A 69 39.37 24.78 -7.95
C ALA A 69 39.00 26.26 -7.90
N THR A 70 39.06 26.92 -9.05
CA THR A 70 38.51 28.27 -9.22
C THR A 70 37.00 28.26 -8.93
N LEU A 71 36.43 29.42 -8.61
CA LEU A 71 34.99 29.56 -8.33
C LEU A 71 34.12 28.90 -9.41
N SER A 72 34.46 29.12 -10.69
CA SER A 72 33.75 28.54 -11.85
C SER A 72 33.85 27.02 -11.88
N THR A 73 35.04 26.47 -11.67
CA THR A 73 35.27 25.01 -11.68
C THR A 73 34.54 24.33 -10.52
N ARG A 74 34.49 24.99 -9.35
CA ARG A 74 33.73 24.50 -8.19
C ARG A 74 32.24 24.44 -8.49
N LEU A 75 31.68 25.46 -9.11
CA LEU A 75 30.26 25.49 -9.49
C LEU A 75 29.91 24.34 -10.44
N TRP A 76 30.70 24.16 -11.50
CA TRP A 76 30.48 23.09 -12.48
C TRP A 76 30.56 21.70 -11.86
N LEU A 77 31.57 21.44 -11.02
CA LEU A 77 31.70 20.14 -10.34
C LEU A 77 30.50 19.83 -9.43
N ARG A 78 29.93 20.84 -8.76
CA ARG A 78 28.74 20.66 -7.91
C ARG A 78 27.52 20.31 -8.74
N LEU A 79 27.29 21.06 -9.82
CA LEU A 79 26.17 20.80 -10.73
C LEU A 79 26.29 19.41 -11.35
N THR A 80 27.51 18.99 -11.71
CA THR A 80 27.77 17.63 -12.21
C THR A 80 27.45 16.57 -11.16
N VAL A 81 27.90 16.73 -9.91
CA VAL A 81 27.63 15.73 -8.86
C VAL A 81 26.16 15.65 -8.51
N VAL A 82 25.47 16.78 -8.36
CA VAL A 82 24.03 16.82 -8.13
C VAL A 82 23.27 16.20 -9.32
N GLY A 83 23.69 16.51 -10.55
CA GLY A 83 23.14 15.90 -11.76
C GLY A 83 23.36 14.39 -11.82
N CYS A 84 24.54 13.90 -11.44
CA CYS A 84 24.80 12.47 -11.33
C CYS A 84 23.90 11.82 -10.27
N LEU A 85 23.70 12.44 -9.10
CA LEU A 85 22.81 11.91 -8.08
C LEU A 85 21.36 11.80 -8.58
N PHE A 86 20.85 12.80 -9.30
CA PHE A 86 19.54 12.70 -9.95
C PHE A 86 19.47 11.60 -11.02
N LEU A 87 20.53 11.44 -11.82
CA LEU A 87 20.60 10.37 -12.82
C LEU A 87 20.62 9.00 -12.15
N PHE A 88 21.36 8.84 -11.04
CA PHE A 88 21.39 7.60 -10.29
C PHE A 88 20.00 7.28 -9.71
N GLU A 89 19.32 8.24 -9.07
CA GLU A 89 17.96 8.01 -8.55
C GLU A 89 16.96 7.71 -9.67
N GLY A 90 17.06 8.41 -10.80
CA GLY A 90 16.19 8.16 -11.94
C GLY A 90 16.45 6.81 -12.63
N ALA A 91 17.70 6.34 -12.62
CA ALA A 91 18.10 5.12 -13.33
C ALA A 91 18.05 3.85 -12.47
N LEU A 92 18.34 3.97 -11.16
CA LEU A 92 18.50 2.85 -10.24
C LEU A 92 17.56 2.92 -9.02
N GLY A 93 17.04 4.10 -8.71
CA GLY A 93 16.12 4.33 -7.59
C GLY A 93 14.65 4.36 -8.01
N THR A 94 13.77 4.68 -7.06
CA THR A 94 12.38 5.04 -7.34
C THR A 94 12.20 6.53 -7.14
N PRO A 95 12.36 7.37 -8.19
CA PRO A 95 12.38 8.80 -8.01
C PRO A 95 11.01 9.28 -7.50
N ASP A 96 10.95 9.63 -6.22
CA ASP A 96 9.84 10.37 -5.65
C ASP A 96 10.21 11.86 -5.49
N THR A 97 9.20 12.69 -5.25
CA THR A 97 9.44 14.13 -5.05
C THR A 97 10.28 14.42 -3.80
N ALA A 98 10.24 13.53 -2.79
CA ALA A 98 10.98 13.69 -1.54
C ALA A 98 12.48 13.43 -1.72
N ASP A 99 12.88 12.45 -2.52
CA ASP A 99 14.27 12.12 -2.86
C ASP A 99 14.91 13.26 -3.65
N VAL A 100 14.16 13.82 -4.61
CA VAL A 100 14.59 15.00 -5.35
C VAL A 100 14.79 16.20 -4.41
N MET A 101 13.83 16.46 -3.52
CA MET A 101 13.95 17.52 -2.52
C MET A 101 15.11 17.28 -1.55
N ALA A 102 15.33 16.04 -1.14
CA ALA A 102 16.39 15.63 -0.22
C ALA A 102 17.78 15.86 -0.82
N ILE A 103 17.99 15.55 -2.10
CA ILE A 103 19.25 15.84 -2.81
C ILE A 103 19.53 17.34 -2.84
N VAL A 104 18.51 18.14 -3.18
CA VAL A 104 18.62 19.60 -3.22
C VAL A 104 18.94 20.16 -1.83
N LEU A 105 18.19 19.73 -0.81
CA LEU A 105 18.38 20.16 0.57
C LEU A 105 19.75 19.76 1.10
N GLY A 106 20.18 18.52 0.88
CA GLY A 106 21.50 18.03 1.27
C GLY A 106 22.63 18.84 0.63
N ALA A 107 22.52 19.14 -0.67
CA ALA A 107 23.49 19.98 -1.37
C ALA A 107 23.52 21.42 -0.82
N LEU A 108 22.36 22.04 -0.59
CA LEU A 108 22.27 23.39 -0.02
C LEU A 108 22.83 23.47 1.40
N MET A 109 22.54 22.47 2.23
CA MET A 109 23.11 22.36 3.59
C MET A 109 24.63 22.25 3.56
N ALA A 110 25.18 21.49 2.61
CA ALA A 110 26.62 21.36 2.45
C ALA A 110 27.27 22.69 2.01
N GLU A 111 26.61 23.46 1.13
CA GLU A 111 27.08 24.80 0.73
C GLU A 111 27.09 25.79 1.91
N LEU A 112 25.99 25.85 2.66
CA LEU A 112 25.86 26.71 3.84
C LEU A 112 26.94 26.40 4.88
N LEU A 113 27.18 25.11 5.15
CA LEU A 113 28.20 24.67 6.09
C LEU A 113 29.60 24.99 5.59
N ALA A 114 29.89 24.73 4.32
CA ALA A 114 31.19 25.04 3.73
C ALA A 114 31.50 26.55 3.79
N TRP A 115 30.48 27.40 3.61
CA TRP A 115 30.61 28.86 3.71
C TRP A 115 30.92 29.28 5.14
N ARG A 116 30.16 28.76 6.10
CA ARG A 116 30.39 29.02 7.53
C ARG A 116 31.78 28.57 8.00
N LEU A 117 32.30 27.47 7.45
CA LEU A 117 33.60 26.90 7.82
C LEU A 117 34.78 27.45 6.99
N GLY A 118 34.54 28.34 6.01
CA GLY A 118 35.60 28.91 5.20
C GLY A 118 36.37 27.89 4.35
N LEU A 119 35.75 26.77 3.98
CA LEU A 119 36.41 25.68 3.23
C LEU A 119 36.88 26.08 1.82
N PHE A 120 36.52 27.28 1.38
CA PHE A 120 36.89 27.82 0.08
C PHE A 120 38.37 28.21 -0.04
N VAL A 121 39.06 28.43 1.08
CA VAL A 121 40.38 29.09 1.12
C VAL A 121 41.54 28.09 1.16
N TYR A 122 41.30 26.81 1.50
CA TYR A 122 42.36 25.83 1.73
C TYR A 122 42.07 24.48 1.10
N ALA A 123 42.80 24.10 0.06
CA ALA A 123 43.03 22.70 -0.27
C ALA A 123 44.31 22.56 -1.09
N ARG A 124 45.46 22.36 -0.43
CA ARG A 124 46.76 22.08 -1.08
C ARG A 124 47.06 20.58 -1.06
N GLN A 125 46.07 19.74 -1.38
CA GLN A 125 46.27 18.29 -1.49
C GLN A 125 45.98 17.82 -2.91
N ARG A 126 46.92 17.02 -3.43
CA ARG A 126 46.85 16.43 -4.76
C ARG A 126 45.97 15.18 -4.69
N THR A 127 44.66 15.37 -4.73
CA THR A 127 43.72 14.25 -4.72
C THR A 127 43.58 13.64 -6.11
N SER A 128 43.57 12.31 -6.19
CA SER A 128 43.36 11.59 -7.45
C SER A 128 41.94 11.83 -7.97
N ARG A 129 41.82 12.26 -9.23
CA ARG A 129 40.53 12.42 -9.92
C ARG A 129 39.73 11.10 -9.96
N TRP A 130 40.42 9.97 -10.05
CA TRP A 130 39.80 8.64 -10.04
C TRP A 130 39.22 8.26 -8.68
N ALA A 131 39.88 8.67 -7.58
CA ALA A 131 39.37 8.43 -6.23
C ALA A 131 38.08 9.22 -5.98
N LEU A 132 38.01 10.46 -6.47
CA LEU A 132 36.81 11.29 -6.42
C LEU A 132 35.67 10.72 -7.27
N ALA A 133 35.97 10.28 -8.51
CA ALA A 133 34.98 9.63 -9.36
C ALA A 133 34.44 8.36 -8.69
N GLY A 134 35.31 7.52 -8.11
CA GLY A 134 34.89 6.32 -7.37
C GLY A 134 34.00 6.63 -6.18
N LEU A 135 34.32 7.68 -5.40
CA LEU A 135 33.52 8.13 -4.27
C LEU A 135 32.13 8.64 -4.69
N VAL A 136 32.06 9.44 -5.75
CA VAL A 136 30.78 9.97 -6.27
C VAL A 136 29.93 8.82 -6.81
N SER A 137 30.52 7.89 -7.58
CA SER A 137 29.79 6.73 -8.09
C SER A 137 29.29 5.82 -6.97
N LEU A 138 30.12 5.51 -5.98
CA LEU A 138 29.71 4.70 -4.83
C LEU A 138 28.62 5.40 -4.01
N SER A 139 28.75 6.70 -3.77
CA SER A 139 27.73 7.47 -3.06
C SER A 139 26.44 7.60 -3.85
N GLY A 140 26.50 7.69 -5.18
CA GLY A 140 25.32 7.71 -6.05
C GLY A 140 24.60 6.37 -6.09
N LEU A 141 25.35 5.27 -6.14
CA LEU A 141 24.81 3.91 -6.02
C LEU A 141 24.14 3.67 -4.67
N LEU A 142 24.75 4.20 -3.59
CA LEU A 142 24.16 4.09 -2.26
C LEU A 142 22.95 5.01 -2.11
N ALA A 143 22.97 6.24 -2.63
CA ALA A 143 21.81 7.15 -2.62
C ALA A 143 20.63 6.55 -3.39
N ALA A 144 20.86 6.11 -4.63
CA ALA A 144 19.86 5.49 -5.49
C ALA A 144 19.61 4.01 -5.19
N GLY A 145 20.27 3.47 -4.17
CA GLY A 145 19.96 2.16 -3.62
C GLY A 145 18.57 2.10 -2.99
N THR A 146 17.75 3.13 -3.16
CA THR A 146 16.33 3.24 -2.80
C THR A 146 15.42 2.33 -3.61
N SER A 147 15.86 1.45 -4.51
CA SER A 147 14.92 0.49 -5.11
C SER A 147 14.26 -0.33 -3.98
N PRO A 148 12.94 -0.23 -3.73
CA PRO A 148 12.27 -1.46 -3.40
C PRO A 148 12.45 -2.32 -4.65
N LEU A 149 12.69 -3.61 -4.48
CA LEU A 149 12.35 -4.57 -5.53
C LEU A 149 10.84 -4.40 -5.82
N ARG A 150 10.47 -3.42 -6.64
CA ARG A 150 9.09 -2.94 -6.81
C ARG A 150 8.20 -3.96 -7.53
N ASP A 151 8.81 -5.00 -8.07
CA ASP A 151 8.13 -6.16 -8.66
C ASP A 151 8.26 -7.44 -7.82
N SER A 152 9.14 -7.52 -6.82
CA SER A 152 9.47 -8.84 -6.21
C SER A 152 8.69 -9.19 -4.96
N TYR A 153 8.17 -8.21 -4.21
CA TYR A 153 7.36 -8.49 -3.03
C TYR A 153 5.95 -7.96 -3.29
N GLY A 154 5.06 -8.84 -3.74
CA GLY A 154 3.63 -8.57 -3.74
C GLY A 154 3.18 -8.20 -2.32
N GLU A 155 2.05 -7.49 -2.19
CA GLU A 155 1.42 -7.36 -0.87
C GLU A 155 1.14 -8.76 -0.34
N CYS A 156 1.60 -9.09 0.85
CA CYS A 156 1.36 -10.42 1.39
C CYS A 156 -0.11 -10.58 1.80
N ALA A 157 -0.70 -11.70 1.41
CA ALA A 157 -2.05 -12.11 1.75
C ALA A 157 -2.07 -13.03 2.99
N ALA A 158 -1.05 -13.88 3.16
CA ALA A 158 -0.92 -14.82 4.27
C ALA A 158 0.57 -15.06 4.63
N PHE A 159 0.85 -15.15 5.93
CA PHE A 159 2.19 -15.38 6.48
C PHE A 159 2.29 -16.76 7.14
N ASP A 160 3.45 -17.39 7.07
CA ASP A 160 3.77 -18.63 7.79
C ASP A 160 4.06 -18.38 9.28
N VAL A 161 4.38 -19.44 10.02
CA VAL A 161 4.74 -19.37 11.45
C VAL A 161 6.03 -18.60 11.75
N ASN A 162 6.88 -18.40 10.75
CA ASN A 162 8.16 -17.69 10.84
C ASN A 162 8.04 -16.23 10.37
N GLY A 163 6.87 -15.80 9.90
CA GLY A 163 6.64 -14.46 9.35
C GLY A 163 7.04 -14.31 7.88
N GLU A 164 7.30 -15.40 7.17
CA GLU A 164 7.54 -15.40 5.73
C GLU A 164 6.22 -15.39 4.97
N CYS A 165 6.22 -14.75 3.79
CA CYS A 165 5.00 -14.65 2.98
C CYS A 165 4.73 -15.95 2.21
N GLU A 166 3.60 -16.61 2.49
CA GLU A 166 3.18 -17.84 1.80
C GLU A 166 2.33 -17.53 0.55
N GLU A 167 1.51 -16.48 0.61
CA GLU A 167 0.62 -16.09 -0.47
C GLU A 167 0.71 -14.60 -0.76
N TYR A 168 0.91 -14.24 -2.03
CA TYR A 168 0.92 -12.85 -2.48
C TYR A 168 -0.44 -12.44 -3.05
N LYS A 169 -0.86 -11.21 -2.74
CA LYS A 169 -2.04 -10.59 -3.32
C LYS A 169 -1.84 -10.37 -4.82
N LYS A 170 -2.87 -10.69 -5.59
CA LYS A 170 -2.91 -10.50 -7.04
C LYS A 170 -3.43 -9.10 -7.36
N PRO A 171 -2.73 -8.33 -8.19
CA PRO A 171 -3.22 -7.02 -8.60
C PRO A 171 -4.44 -7.14 -9.48
N ALA A 172 -5.45 -6.33 -9.19
CA ALA A 172 -6.70 -6.32 -9.92
C ALA A 172 -7.24 -4.89 -10.10
N THR A 173 -8.23 -4.78 -10.97
CA THR A 173 -9.05 -3.57 -11.15
C THR A 173 -10.45 -3.83 -10.59
N PRO A 174 -11.03 -2.91 -9.80
CA PRO A 174 -12.34 -3.08 -9.20
C PRO A 174 -13.47 -2.99 -10.25
N ILE A 175 -14.49 -3.83 -10.07
CA ILE A 175 -15.75 -3.79 -10.82
C ILE A 175 -16.81 -3.18 -9.92
N TYR A 176 -17.41 -2.09 -10.38
CA TYR A 176 -18.41 -1.33 -9.63
C TYR A 176 -19.84 -1.69 -10.04
N MET A 177 -20.74 -1.64 -9.08
CA MET A 177 -22.19 -1.51 -9.25
C MET A 177 -22.59 -0.14 -8.72
N SER A 178 -23.34 0.64 -9.50
CA SER A 178 -23.75 1.98 -9.07
C SER A 178 -24.72 1.92 -7.87
N TYR A 179 -24.78 2.99 -7.07
CA TYR A 179 -25.73 3.05 -5.95
C TYR A 179 -27.19 2.96 -6.41
N ALA A 180 -27.53 3.50 -7.59
CA ALA A 180 -28.86 3.36 -8.16
C ALA A 180 -29.19 1.89 -8.47
N GLU A 181 -28.30 1.19 -9.17
CA GLU A 181 -28.47 -0.24 -9.47
C GLU A 181 -28.55 -1.10 -8.20
N LEU A 182 -27.70 -0.81 -7.19
CA LEU A 182 -27.73 -1.48 -5.90
C LEU A 182 -29.11 -1.35 -5.22
N ARG A 183 -29.72 -0.17 -5.31
CA ARG A 183 -30.98 0.15 -4.64
C ARG A 183 -32.18 -0.45 -5.37
N GLU A 184 -32.12 -0.54 -6.69
CA GLU A 184 -33.11 -1.23 -7.52
C GLU A 184 -32.98 -2.77 -7.50
N ALA A 185 -31.82 -3.29 -7.10
CA ALA A 185 -31.56 -4.73 -7.11
C ALA A 185 -32.34 -5.52 -6.05
N VAL A 186 -32.80 -4.88 -4.97
CA VAL A 186 -33.47 -5.61 -3.88
C VAL A 186 -34.90 -6.00 -4.23
N ARG A 187 -35.11 -7.29 -4.46
CA ARG A 187 -36.41 -7.86 -4.85
C ARG A 187 -36.48 -9.35 -4.59
N LEU A 188 -37.71 -9.87 -4.53
CA LEU A 188 -37.98 -11.30 -4.53
C LEU A 188 -37.82 -11.86 -5.96
N GLU A 189 -37.08 -12.94 -6.07
CA GLU A 189 -36.82 -13.70 -7.29
C GLU A 189 -37.27 -15.16 -7.12
N SER A 190 -37.33 -15.89 -8.22
CA SER A 190 -37.66 -17.32 -8.21
C SER A 190 -36.65 -18.12 -7.39
N ALA A 191 -37.14 -19.16 -6.71
CA ALA A 191 -36.30 -20.09 -5.97
C ALA A 191 -35.15 -20.63 -6.82
N ARG A 192 -33.96 -20.73 -6.20
CA ARG A 192 -32.74 -21.26 -6.82
C ARG A 192 -31.94 -22.06 -5.80
N ALA A 193 -31.13 -22.99 -6.28
CA ALA A 193 -30.24 -23.74 -5.43
C ALA A 193 -29.19 -22.82 -4.78
N PRO A 194 -28.88 -22.99 -3.49
CA PRO A 194 -27.80 -22.25 -2.84
C PRO A 194 -26.43 -22.70 -3.37
N ASP A 195 -25.52 -21.75 -3.52
CA ASP A 195 -24.12 -22.00 -3.91
C ASP A 195 -23.20 -21.91 -2.68
N GLN A 196 -23.17 -20.76 -2.00
CA GLN A 196 -22.39 -20.57 -0.77
C GLN A 196 -23.30 -20.32 0.44
N LEU A 197 -23.41 -21.33 1.30
CA LEU A 197 -24.21 -21.25 2.52
C LEU A 197 -23.55 -20.33 3.55
N GLY A 198 -24.32 -19.36 4.01
CA GLY A 198 -23.97 -18.49 5.13
C GLY A 198 -24.75 -18.87 6.39
N ARG A 199 -25.27 -17.86 7.09
CA ARG A 199 -26.03 -18.03 8.32
C ARG A 199 -27.47 -18.46 8.05
N VAL A 200 -28.05 -19.15 9.04
CA VAL A 200 -29.42 -19.68 9.00
C VAL A 200 -30.24 -19.04 10.13
N TYR A 201 -31.45 -18.60 9.81
CA TYR A 201 -32.38 -17.99 10.75
C TYR A 201 -33.74 -18.66 10.65
N LEU A 202 -34.39 -18.83 11.80
CA LEU A 202 -35.72 -19.43 11.91
C LEU A 202 -36.74 -18.35 12.27
N TYR A 203 -37.88 -18.36 11.59
CA TYR A 203 -39.00 -17.48 11.89
C TYR A 203 -40.32 -18.17 11.54
N GLY A 204 -41.11 -18.51 12.56
CA GLY A 204 -42.26 -19.39 12.40
C GLY A 204 -41.85 -20.72 11.77
N ASP A 205 -42.55 -21.11 10.71
CA ASP A 205 -42.27 -22.31 9.92
C ASP A 205 -41.32 -22.03 8.74
N TYR A 206 -40.63 -20.88 8.69
CA TYR A 206 -39.71 -20.53 7.61
C TYR A 206 -38.25 -20.53 8.07
N ILE A 207 -37.38 -20.93 7.14
CA ILE A 207 -35.93 -20.82 7.23
C ILE A 207 -35.47 -19.71 6.26
N PHE A 208 -34.73 -18.75 6.80
CA PHE A 208 -34.01 -17.75 6.02
C PHE A 208 -32.53 -18.10 6.00
N LEU A 209 -32.04 -18.48 4.82
CA LEU A 209 -30.67 -18.92 4.61
C LEU A 209 -29.93 -17.85 3.82
N ASN A 210 -28.96 -17.18 4.45
CA ASN A 210 -28.12 -16.20 3.77
C ASN A 210 -27.19 -16.91 2.77
N GLU A 211 -27.11 -16.36 1.56
CA GLU A 211 -26.10 -16.65 0.57
C GLU A 211 -25.15 -15.44 0.51
N ARG A 212 -23.93 -15.62 1.01
CA ARG A 212 -23.02 -14.50 1.29
C ARG A 212 -22.81 -13.61 0.07
N ASN A 213 -22.95 -12.29 0.27
CA ASN A 213 -22.86 -11.22 -0.73
C ASN A 213 -23.92 -11.24 -1.85
N LYS A 214 -24.88 -12.19 -1.82
CA LYS A 214 -25.89 -12.36 -2.87
C LYS A 214 -27.31 -12.12 -2.38
N GLY A 215 -27.67 -12.58 -1.18
CA GLY A 215 -29.02 -12.41 -0.66
C GLY A 215 -29.47 -13.52 0.29
N ILE A 216 -30.77 -13.81 0.30
CA ILE A 216 -31.39 -14.71 1.27
C ILE A 216 -32.33 -15.69 0.56
N HIS A 217 -32.12 -16.98 0.74
CA HIS A 217 -33.09 -18.01 0.37
C HIS A 217 -34.22 -18.07 1.39
N VAL A 218 -35.45 -18.14 0.89
CA VAL A 218 -36.66 -18.31 1.70
C VAL A 218 -37.12 -19.75 1.56
N ILE A 219 -37.11 -20.49 2.64
CA ILE A 219 -37.42 -21.91 2.66
C ILE A 219 -38.62 -22.12 3.58
N ASP A 220 -39.71 -22.64 3.02
CA ASP A 220 -40.84 -23.15 3.79
C ASP A 220 -40.42 -24.47 4.45
N ASN A 221 -40.51 -24.49 5.78
CA ASN A 221 -40.16 -25.60 6.65
C ASN A 221 -41.37 -26.09 7.46
N GLY A 222 -42.59 -25.89 6.95
CA GLY A 222 -43.83 -26.42 7.56
C GLY A 222 -43.86 -27.95 7.63
N ASN A 223 -43.12 -28.63 6.75
CA ASN A 223 -42.74 -30.04 6.92
C ASN A 223 -41.22 -30.17 7.05
N PRO A 224 -40.67 -30.35 8.27
CA PRO A 224 -39.23 -30.46 8.49
C PRO A 224 -38.55 -31.65 7.80
N GLU A 225 -39.31 -32.70 7.43
CA GLU A 225 -38.76 -33.84 6.68
C GLU A 225 -38.59 -33.53 5.18
N ALA A 226 -39.22 -32.47 4.68
CA ALA A 226 -39.21 -32.06 3.28
C ALA A 226 -39.30 -30.53 3.11
N PRO A 227 -38.27 -29.77 3.53
CA PRO A 227 -38.25 -28.31 3.36
C PRO A 227 -38.26 -27.92 1.88
N LEU A 228 -38.99 -26.85 1.55
CA LEU A 228 -39.18 -26.36 0.19
C LEU A 228 -38.64 -24.94 0.05
N ASN A 229 -37.67 -24.73 -0.83
CA ASN A 229 -37.23 -23.39 -1.19
C ASN A 229 -38.32 -22.71 -2.06
N VAL A 230 -38.94 -21.66 -1.52
CA VAL A 230 -40.07 -20.95 -2.14
C VAL A 230 -39.64 -19.65 -2.83
N GLY A 231 -38.42 -19.15 -2.58
CA GLY A 231 -37.96 -17.92 -3.20
C GLY A 231 -36.52 -17.54 -2.84
N PHE A 232 -36.02 -16.52 -3.53
CA PHE A 232 -34.74 -15.91 -3.23
C PHE A 232 -34.87 -14.39 -3.21
N ILE A 233 -34.53 -13.77 -2.08
CA ILE A 233 -34.51 -12.32 -1.95
C ILE A 233 -33.11 -11.86 -2.37
N ASN A 234 -33.01 -11.24 -3.54
CA ASN A 234 -31.75 -10.70 -4.01
C ASN A 234 -31.37 -9.47 -3.18
N ILE A 235 -30.24 -9.53 -2.49
CA ILE A 235 -29.72 -8.43 -1.67
C ILE A 235 -28.21 -8.36 -1.88
N PRO A 236 -27.73 -7.55 -2.84
CA PRO A 236 -26.32 -7.47 -3.12
C PRO A 236 -25.53 -7.02 -1.88
N GLY A 237 -24.43 -7.71 -1.62
CA GLY A 237 -23.55 -7.45 -0.47
C GLY A 237 -24.08 -7.96 0.87
N ASN A 238 -25.21 -8.69 0.91
CA ASN A 238 -25.76 -9.16 2.17
C ASN A 238 -24.86 -10.19 2.86
N THR A 239 -24.44 -9.90 4.08
CA THR A 239 -23.62 -10.80 4.92
C THR A 239 -24.30 -11.14 6.23
N GLU A 240 -25.18 -10.28 6.72
CA GLU A 240 -25.82 -10.40 8.02
C GLU A 240 -27.31 -10.09 7.92
N LEU A 241 -28.10 -10.75 8.75
CA LEU A 241 -29.50 -10.41 8.92
C LEU A 241 -29.93 -10.58 10.38
N ALA A 242 -31.00 -9.90 10.74
CA ALA A 242 -31.65 -10.03 12.03
C ALA A 242 -33.16 -10.00 11.82
N ILE A 243 -33.88 -10.83 12.56
CA ILE A 243 -35.35 -10.86 12.54
C ILE A 243 -35.84 -10.39 13.90
N ARG A 244 -36.75 -9.43 13.89
CA ARG A 244 -37.44 -8.96 15.09
C ARG A 244 -38.89 -8.66 14.77
N ASP A 245 -39.78 -9.21 15.59
CA ASP A 245 -41.22 -9.17 15.35
C ASP A 245 -41.51 -9.71 13.94
N ASN A 246 -42.19 -8.96 13.07
CA ASN A 246 -42.48 -9.37 11.70
C ASN A 246 -41.56 -8.69 10.66
N TYR A 247 -40.37 -8.27 11.07
CA TYR A 247 -39.44 -7.56 10.20
C TYR A 247 -38.08 -8.25 10.11
N LEU A 248 -37.56 -8.35 8.89
CA LEU A 248 -36.19 -8.78 8.61
C LEU A 248 -35.35 -7.55 8.28
N TYR A 249 -34.27 -7.36 9.03
CA TYR A 249 -33.26 -6.36 8.81
C TYR A 249 -32.05 -7.02 8.16
N ALA A 250 -31.54 -6.46 7.07
CA ALA A 250 -30.41 -7.00 6.35
C ALA A 250 -29.48 -5.88 5.87
N ASP A 251 -28.18 -6.14 5.88
CA ASP A 251 -27.21 -5.28 5.22
C ASP A 251 -27.27 -5.43 3.70
N SER A 252 -27.01 -4.34 2.98
CA SER A 252 -26.80 -4.31 1.55
C SER A 252 -25.66 -3.35 1.25
N PHE A 253 -24.43 -3.85 1.41
CA PHE A 253 -23.22 -3.03 1.43
C PHE A 253 -23.31 -1.87 2.44
N VAL A 254 -23.44 -0.64 1.97
CA VAL A 254 -23.47 0.58 2.78
C VAL A 254 -24.86 0.88 3.36
N ASP A 255 -25.89 0.16 2.90
CA ASP A 255 -27.29 0.41 3.25
C ASP A 255 -27.81 -0.66 4.22
N LEU A 256 -28.83 -0.30 5.00
CA LEU A 256 -29.67 -1.25 5.75
C LEU A 256 -31.06 -1.28 5.14
N ILE A 257 -31.55 -2.49 4.88
CA ILE A 257 -32.92 -2.70 4.39
C ILE A 257 -33.78 -3.34 5.47
N THR A 258 -35.08 -3.05 5.41
CA THR A 258 -36.11 -3.66 6.25
C THR A 258 -37.16 -4.28 5.35
N LEU A 259 -37.40 -5.57 5.54
CA LEU A 259 -38.37 -6.35 4.81
C LEU A 259 -39.51 -6.78 5.74
N ASP A 260 -40.74 -6.81 5.22
CA ASP A 260 -41.92 -7.34 5.92
C ASP A 260 -42.01 -8.86 5.77
N LEU A 261 -42.18 -9.55 6.90
CA LEU A 261 -42.35 -11.00 6.99
C LEU A 261 -43.78 -11.42 7.37
N ASN A 262 -44.79 -10.54 7.29
CA ASN A 262 -46.20 -10.91 7.50
C ASN A 262 -46.66 -12.03 6.54
N ASP A 263 -46.13 -12.04 5.31
CA ASP A 263 -46.24 -13.14 4.35
C ASP A 263 -44.83 -13.53 3.87
N PRO A 264 -44.17 -14.50 4.53
CA PRO A 264 -42.81 -14.88 4.18
C PRO A 264 -42.65 -15.42 2.76
N ALA A 265 -43.73 -15.92 2.13
CA ALA A 265 -43.68 -16.34 0.73
C ALA A 265 -43.70 -15.16 -0.26
N ASN A 266 -44.07 -13.97 0.21
CA ASN A 266 -44.17 -12.73 -0.57
C ASN A 266 -43.59 -11.53 0.20
N VAL A 267 -42.29 -11.62 0.49
CA VAL A 267 -41.56 -10.60 1.23
C VAL A 267 -41.53 -9.27 0.48
N GLN A 268 -41.82 -8.17 1.19
CA GLN A 268 -41.83 -6.82 0.63
C GLN A 268 -40.78 -5.92 1.28
N LEU A 269 -40.11 -5.10 0.47
CA LEU A 269 -39.23 -4.05 0.97
C LEU A 269 -40.06 -2.91 1.56
N ILE A 270 -39.89 -2.66 2.86
CA ILE A 270 -40.60 -1.59 3.59
C ILE A 270 -39.77 -0.31 3.62
N SER A 271 -38.48 -0.43 3.88
CA SER A 271 -37.60 0.71 4.06
C SER A 271 -36.17 0.39 3.68
N ARG A 272 -35.44 1.41 3.25
CA ARG A 272 -34.00 1.41 3.08
C ARG A 272 -33.43 2.65 3.79
N GLN A 273 -32.43 2.43 4.63
CA GLN A 273 -31.61 3.48 5.21
C GLN A 273 -30.29 3.47 4.46
N GLU A 274 -30.02 4.56 3.75
CA GLU A 274 -28.85 4.67 2.89
C GLU A 274 -27.61 5.13 3.67
N ASP A 275 -26.45 4.64 3.27
CA ASP A 275 -25.13 5.12 3.72
C ASP A 275 -24.93 5.08 5.26
N ILE A 276 -25.51 4.07 5.93
CA ILE A 276 -25.39 3.93 7.39
C ILE A 276 -24.18 3.09 7.82
N PHE A 277 -23.70 2.21 6.94
CA PHE A 277 -22.54 1.36 7.21
C PHE A 277 -21.26 1.95 6.59
N PRO A 278 -20.09 1.79 7.24
CA PRO A 278 -18.83 2.20 6.65
C PRO A 278 -18.59 1.52 5.30
N TYR A 279 -18.09 2.28 4.33
CA TYR A 279 -17.72 1.75 3.03
C TYR A 279 -16.52 0.81 3.15
N ASP A 280 -16.71 -0.47 2.81
CA ASP A 280 -15.67 -1.49 2.72
C ASP A 280 -15.46 -1.93 1.26
N GLU A 281 -14.35 -1.50 0.68
CA GLU A 281 -13.92 -1.85 -0.68
C GLU A 281 -13.62 -3.35 -0.88
N PHE A 282 -13.45 -4.11 0.21
CA PHE A 282 -13.10 -5.53 0.18
C PHE A 282 -14.23 -6.47 0.65
N GLN A 283 -15.43 -5.96 0.98
CA GLN A 283 -16.56 -6.77 1.46
C GLN A 283 -16.90 -7.97 0.56
N SER A 284 -16.91 -7.72 -0.77
CA SER A 284 -17.19 -8.74 -1.79
C SER A 284 -15.93 -9.23 -2.51
N ILE A 285 -14.75 -8.96 -1.96
CA ILE A 285 -13.47 -9.24 -2.61
C ILE A 285 -12.65 -10.24 -1.79
N PRO A 286 -12.07 -11.28 -2.41
CA PRO A 286 -11.17 -12.20 -1.70
C PRO A 286 -9.95 -11.50 -1.10
N TYR A 287 -9.48 -11.98 0.05
CA TYR A 287 -8.37 -11.37 0.80
C TYR A 287 -7.06 -11.31 0.00
N ASN A 288 -6.88 -12.19 -0.99
CA ASN A 288 -5.69 -12.27 -1.83
C ASN A 288 -5.76 -11.37 -3.09
N ILE A 289 -6.65 -10.37 -3.11
CA ILE A 289 -6.73 -9.38 -4.17
C ILE A 289 -6.24 -8.02 -3.67
N SER A 290 -5.53 -7.30 -4.55
CA SER A 290 -5.01 -5.96 -4.28
C SER A 290 -5.43 -4.96 -5.35
N PHE A 291 -5.91 -3.80 -4.90
CA PHE A 291 -6.18 -2.63 -5.74
C PHE A 291 -5.03 -1.62 -5.73
N ARG A 292 -3.82 -1.98 -5.29
CA ARG A 292 -2.67 -1.06 -5.11
C ARG A 292 -2.29 -0.18 -6.31
N PHE A 293 -2.68 -0.59 -7.52
CA PHE A 293 -2.37 0.13 -8.76
C PHE A 293 -3.47 1.12 -9.19
N GLN A 294 -4.58 1.21 -8.47
CA GLN A 294 -5.67 2.11 -8.79
C GLN A 294 -6.35 2.61 -7.52
N THR A 295 -6.56 3.92 -7.42
CA THR A 295 -7.35 4.50 -6.33
C THR A 295 -8.81 4.06 -6.48
N VAL A 296 -9.38 3.52 -5.41
CA VAL A 296 -10.82 3.19 -5.34
C VAL A 296 -11.63 4.48 -5.40
N ASP A 297 -12.57 4.54 -6.33
CA ASP A 297 -13.48 5.68 -6.53
C ASP A 297 -14.86 5.34 -5.97
N ARG A 298 -15.12 5.84 -4.76
CA ARG A 298 -16.37 5.61 -4.02
C ARG A 298 -17.59 6.30 -4.64
N GLN A 299 -17.39 7.22 -5.59
CA GLN A 299 -18.50 7.90 -6.27
C GLN A 299 -19.14 6.99 -7.34
N ARG A 300 -18.44 5.95 -7.79
CA ARG A 300 -18.92 5.02 -8.81
C ARG A 300 -19.90 3.97 -8.28
N GLY A 301 -20.04 3.87 -6.96
CA GLY A 301 -20.87 2.87 -6.29
C GLY A 301 -20.04 1.88 -5.48
N VAL A 302 -20.62 0.72 -5.21
CA VAL A 302 -20.01 -0.37 -4.42
C VAL A 302 -19.20 -1.30 -5.31
N ILE A 303 -18.18 -1.94 -4.75
CA ILE A 303 -17.37 -2.92 -5.48
C ILE A 303 -18.01 -4.30 -5.35
N VAL A 304 -18.42 -4.86 -6.49
CA VAL A 304 -19.08 -6.18 -6.58
C VAL A 304 -18.18 -7.26 -7.16
N GLY A 305 -16.98 -6.90 -7.59
CA GLY A 305 -16.02 -7.86 -8.14
C GLY A 305 -14.71 -7.21 -8.57
N TYR A 306 -13.90 -7.98 -9.27
CA TYR A 306 -12.58 -7.56 -9.72
C TYR A 306 -12.22 -8.22 -11.06
N ARG A 307 -11.32 -7.57 -11.80
CA ARG A 307 -10.66 -8.13 -12.97
C ARG A 307 -9.17 -8.17 -12.72
N LEU A 308 -8.59 -9.37 -12.73
CA LEU A 308 -7.15 -9.56 -12.59
C LEU A 308 -6.42 -8.77 -13.67
N ARG A 309 -5.30 -8.17 -13.30
CA ARG A 309 -4.43 -7.52 -14.26
C ARG A 309 -3.65 -8.60 -15.01
N ASP A 310 -3.72 -8.58 -16.33
CA ASP A 310 -2.89 -9.45 -17.16
C ASP A 310 -1.40 -9.10 -16.93
N ASN A 311 -0.58 -10.12 -16.74
CA ASN A 311 0.88 -9.99 -16.57
C ASN A 311 1.54 -9.57 -17.88
#